data_AF-A0A2J6SED4-F1
#
_entry.id   AF-A0A2J6SED4-F1
#
_cell.length_a   1.000
_cell.length_b   1.000
_cell.length_c   1.000
_cell.angle_alpha   90.00
_cell.angle_beta   90.00
_cell.angle_gamma   90.00
#
_symmetry.space_group_name_H-M   'P 1'
#
loop_
_entity.id
_entity.type
_entity.pdbx_description
1 polymer ?
#
loop_
_entity_poly.entity_id
_entity_poly.type
_entity_poly.pdbx_seq_one_letter_code
_entity_poly.pdbx_strand_id
1 'polypeptide(L)'
;PLISERVNYGYELVCEFLLEDCSLTFHPSQIHPYIKHSVSHFLQYGPPPRATCIFCERIFENHNDPLASWRRRMLHIVEHYRYGARAENMRPDFFIIEYLWKKRILSSEDYKWAIRHTERRNIDGLVDLGYITQEMRRKSEKDLEEKFDIDKEERQRRRA
;
A
#
# COMPACT_ATOMS: atom_id res chain seq x y z
N PRO A 1 30.38 -40.51 1.12
CA PRO A 1 29.85 -39.32 1.83
C PRO A 1 30.08 -38.06 1.00
N LEU A 2 29.07 -37.63 0.25
CA LEU A 2 29.13 -36.38 -0.51
C LEU A 2 28.88 -35.23 0.47
N ILE A 3 29.93 -34.48 0.78
CA ILE A 3 29.82 -33.19 1.43
C ILE A 3 29.07 -32.30 0.44
N SER A 4 27.78 -32.06 0.71
CA SER A 4 27.02 -31.04 0.00
C SER A 4 27.68 -29.71 0.34
N GLU A 5 28.55 -29.24 -0.55
CA GLU A 5 29.03 -27.87 -0.53
C GLU A 5 27.79 -26.97 -0.48
N ARG A 6 27.60 -26.28 0.64
CA ARG A 6 26.58 -25.26 0.75
C ARG A 6 27.00 -24.14 -0.18
N VAL A 7 26.40 -24.09 -1.36
CA VAL A 7 26.53 -22.95 -2.27
C VAL A 7 26.10 -21.72 -1.49
N ASN A 8 27.02 -20.79 -1.27
CA ASN A 8 26.69 -19.50 -0.70
C ASN A 8 26.10 -18.63 -1.81
N TYR A 9 24.78 -18.41 -1.76
CA TYR A 9 24.06 -17.63 -2.75
C TYR A 9 24.25 -16.12 -2.58
N GLY A 10 24.76 -15.66 -1.43
CA GLY A 10 24.98 -14.24 -1.14
C GLY A 10 23.71 -13.44 -0.81
N TYR A 11 22.55 -14.10 -0.64
CA TYR A 11 21.30 -13.48 -0.22
C TYR A 11 20.38 -14.48 0.50
N GLU A 12 19.41 -13.96 1.24
CA GLU A 12 18.35 -14.72 1.91
C GLU A 12 16.99 -14.18 1.46
N LEU A 13 15.97 -15.05 1.41
CA LEU A 13 14.60 -14.65 1.12
C LEU A 13 13.92 -14.24 2.43
N VAL A 14 13.58 -12.96 2.57
CA VAL A 14 12.92 -12.43 3.77
C VAL A 14 11.41 -12.42 3.57
N CYS A 15 10.67 -12.83 4.60
CA CYS A 15 9.22 -12.72 4.65
C CYS A 15 8.77 -11.25 4.58
N GLU A 16 7.74 -10.96 3.78
CA GLU A 16 7.24 -9.59 3.60
C GLU A 16 6.28 -9.12 4.72
N PHE A 17 5.79 -10.04 5.57
CA PHE A 17 4.82 -9.76 6.62
C PHE A 17 5.50 -9.23 7.89
N LEU A 18 6.42 -8.28 7.72
CA LEU A 18 7.07 -7.56 8.83
C LEU A 18 6.04 -6.80 9.69
N LEU A 19 4.91 -6.40 9.09
CA LEU A 19 3.76 -5.78 9.76
C LEU A 19 3.12 -6.68 10.82
N GLU A 20 3.28 -8.00 10.71
CA GLU A 20 2.79 -8.98 11.68
C GLU A 20 3.95 -9.54 12.54
N ASP A 21 5.02 -8.75 12.72
CA ASP A 21 6.24 -9.11 13.42
C ASP A 21 6.94 -10.38 12.89
N CYS A 22 6.71 -10.72 11.61
CA CYS A 22 7.33 -11.89 11.01
C CYS A 22 8.77 -11.61 10.58
N SER A 23 9.73 -12.25 11.25
CA SER A 23 11.17 -12.13 10.98
C SER A 23 11.79 -13.36 10.29
N LEU A 24 10.96 -14.26 9.76
CA LEU A 24 11.44 -15.49 9.14
C LEU A 24 12.17 -15.23 7.83
N THR A 25 13.31 -15.91 7.69
CA THR A 25 14.17 -15.90 6.51
C THR A 25 14.35 -17.32 5.98
N PHE A 26 14.61 -17.42 4.68
CA PHE A 26 14.71 -18.68 3.98
C PHE A 26 15.90 -18.68 3.04
N HIS A 27 16.65 -19.78 3.06
CA HIS A 27 17.75 -19.97 2.14
C HIS A 27 17.23 -20.00 0.69
N PRO A 28 17.98 -19.55 -0.34
CA PRO A 28 17.49 -19.50 -1.72
C PRO A 28 17.07 -20.84 -2.34
N SER A 29 17.48 -21.97 -1.76
CA SER A 29 16.97 -23.30 -2.14
C SER A 29 15.59 -23.65 -1.55
N GLN A 30 15.09 -22.85 -0.60
CA GLN A 30 13.84 -23.07 0.15
C GLN A 30 12.68 -22.22 -0.40
N ILE A 31 12.59 -22.07 -1.72
CA ILE A 31 11.52 -21.29 -2.38
C ILE A 31 10.13 -21.84 -2.01
N HIS A 32 9.94 -23.15 -2.00
CA HIS A 32 8.63 -23.73 -1.68
C HIS A 32 8.21 -23.49 -0.22
N PRO A 33 9.07 -23.74 0.80
CA PRO A 33 8.83 -23.30 2.17
C PRO A 33 8.53 -21.81 2.31
N TYR A 34 9.28 -20.95 1.61
CA TYR A 34 9.08 -19.50 1.62
C TYR A 34 7.68 -19.10 1.13
N ILE A 35 7.25 -19.65 -0.01
CA ILE A 35 5.90 -19.40 -0.56
C ILE A 35 4.82 -19.96 0.37
N LYS A 36 5.01 -21.17 0.90
CA LYS A 36 4.05 -21.80 1.81
C LYS A 36 3.89 -20.97 3.09
N HIS A 37 4.99 -20.46 3.62
CA HIS A 37 4.98 -19.59 4.78
C HIS A 37 4.28 -18.26 4.48
N SER A 38 4.56 -17.61 3.34
CA SER A 38 3.88 -16.35 3.02
C SER A 38 2.35 -16.52 2.88
N VAL A 39 1.88 -17.68 2.41
CA VAL A 39 0.45 -18.00 2.37
C VAL A 39 -0.15 -18.20 3.77
N SER A 40 0.62 -18.68 4.75
CA SER A 40 0.08 -18.96 6.10
C SER A 40 -0.37 -17.71 6.86
N HIS A 41 0.14 -16.52 6.52
CA HIS A 41 -0.30 -15.24 7.09
C HIS A 41 -1.76 -14.92 6.76
N PHE A 42 -2.32 -15.50 5.71
CA PHE A 42 -3.73 -15.30 5.35
C PHE A 42 -4.71 -16.23 6.09
N LEU A 43 -4.22 -17.07 7.01
CA LEU A 43 -5.03 -18.02 7.78
C LEU A 43 -5.96 -18.85 6.87
N GLN A 44 -7.23 -18.99 7.22
CA GLN A 44 -8.22 -19.70 6.40
C GLN A 44 -8.68 -18.94 5.14
N TYR A 45 -8.38 -17.64 5.01
CA TYR A 45 -8.92 -16.82 3.92
C TYR A 45 -8.16 -16.98 2.62
N GLY A 46 -6.89 -17.40 2.69
CA GLY A 46 -6.00 -17.44 1.54
C GLY A 46 -5.64 -16.04 1.02
N PRO A 47 -4.71 -15.98 0.03
CA PRO A 47 -4.17 -14.73 -0.47
C PRO A 47 -5.23 -13.87 -1.19
N PRO A 48 -5.04 -12.54 -1.26
CA PRO A 48 -5.94 -11.66 -1.98
C PRO A 48 -5.94 -11.96 -3.49
N PRO A 49 -7.04 -11.64 -4.20
CA PRO A 49 -7.12 -11.81 -5.64
C PRO A 49 -6.20 -10.84 -6.40
N ARG A 50 -5.74 -9.76 -5.76
CA ARG A 50 -4.88 -8.73 -6.32
C ARG A 50 -3.78 -8.35 -5.34
N ALA A 51 -2.55 -8.23 -5.84
CA ALA A 51 -1.37 -7.83 -5.08
C ALA A 51 -0.31 -7.18 -6.01
N THR A 52 0.60 -6.38 -5.47
CA THR A 52 1.74 -5.77 -6.15
C THR A 52 3.06 -6.37 -5.68
N CYS A 53 4.08 -6.39 -6.53
CA CYS A 53 5.43 -6.75 -6.09
C CYS A 53 5.95 -5.77 -5.03
N ILE A 54 6.65 -6.26 -4.01
CA ILE A 54 7.30 -5.43 -2.98
C ILE A 54 8.58 -4.72 -3.48
N PHE A 55 9.03 -4.99 -4.70
CA PHE A 55 10.26 -4.38 -5.25
C PHE A 55 10.03 -3.58 -6.53
N CYS A 56 8.89 -3.75 -7.21
CA CYS A 56 8.58 -3.06 -8.46
C CYS A 56 7.07 -2.85 -8.64
N GLU A 57 6.68 -2.18 -9.71
CA GLU A 57 5.29 -1.78 -9.96
C GLU A 57 4.41 -2.90 -10.58
N ARG A 58 4.94 -4.12 -10.70
CA ARG A 58 4.20 -5.23 -11.31
C ARG A 58 3.03 -5.66 -10.42
N ILE A 59 1.84 -5.71 -11.03
CA ILE A 59 0.60 -6.17 -10.39
C ILE A 59 0.34 -7.64 -10.77
N PHE A 60 -0.12 -8.41 -9.80
CA PHE A 60 -0.54 -9.79 -9.93
C PHE A 60 -2.01 -9.89 -9.54
N GLU A 61 -2.86 -10.25 -10.50
CA GLU A 61 -4.31 -10.32 -10.29
C GLU A 61 -4.88 -11.60 -10.92
N ASN A 62 -5.69 -12.32 -10.14
CA ASN A 62 -6.53 -13.40 -10.61
C ASN A 62 -7.61 -13.70 -9.57
N HIS A 63 -8.87 -13.37 -9.88
CA HIS A 63 -10.01 -13.61 -9.00
C HIS A 63 -10.42 -15.09 -8.93
N ASN A 64 -10.16 -15.85 -10.00
CA ASN A 64 -10.55 -17.26 -10.09
C ASN A 64 -9.54 -18.19 -9.41
N ASP A 65 -8.27 -17.80 -9.38
CA ASP A 65 -7.20 -18.54 -8.67
C ASP A 65 -6.20 -17.58 -8.01
N PRO A 66 -6.59 -17.00 -6.85
CA PRO A 66 -5.73 -16.10 -6.07
C PRO A 66 -4.44 -16.79 -5.63
N LEU A 67 -4.48 -18.08 -5.33
CA LEU A 67 -3.32 -18.84 -4.86
C LEU A 67 -2.26 -18.99 -5.97
N ALA A 68 -2.67 -19.29 -7.20
CA ALA A 68 -1.72 -19.32 -8.32
C ALA A 68 -1.19 -17.92 -8.66
N SER A 69 -2.00 -16.87 -8.53
CA SER A 69 -1.53 -15.48 -8.67
C SER A 69 -0.45 -15.15 -7.62
N TRP A 70 -0.71 -15.51 -6.37
CA TRP A 70 0.21 -15.33 -5.27
C TRP A 70 1.53 -16.08 -5.48
N ARG A 71 1.47 -17.35 -5.90
CA ARG A 71 2.67 -18.14 -6.24
C ARG A 71 3.51 -17.46 -7.31
N ARG A 72 2.88 -16.95 -8.39
CA ARG A 72 3.58 -16.21 -9.45
C ARG A 72 4.23 -14.93 -8.90
N ARG A 73 3.53 -14.20 -8.03
CA ARG A 73 4.07 -13.02 -7.34
C ARG A 73 5.31 -13.36 -6.51
N MET A 74 5.22 -14.39 -5.67
CA MET A 74 6.35 -14.79 -4.82
C MET A 74 7.56 -15.27 -5.63
N LEU A 75 7.35 -16.01 -6.72
CA LEU A 75 8.43 -16.41 -7.63
C LEU A 75 9.10 -15.20 -8.29
N HIS A 76 8.32 -14.17 -8.64
CA HIS A 76 8.86 -12.91 -9.15
C HIS A 76 9.65 -12.15 -8.07
N ILE A 77 9.23 -12.18 -6.81
CA ILE A 77 9.98 -11.58 -5.68
C ILE A 77 11.32 -12.31 -5.48
N VAL A 78 11.36 -13.64 -5.60
CA VAL A 78 12.60 -14.43 -5.54
C VAL A 78 13.58 -14.00 -6.63
N GLU A 79 13.10 -13.66 -7.82
CA GLU A 79 13.92 -13.15 -8.92
C GLU A 79 14.60 -11.82 -8.55
N HIS A 80 13.89 -10.90 -7.88
CA HIS A 80 14.49 -9.64 -7.41
C HIS A 80 15.62 -9.88 -6.41
N TYR A 81 15.41 -10.77 -5.44
CA TYR A 81 16.47 -11.14 -4.50
C TYR A 81 17.70 -11.72 -5.20
N ARG A 82 17.49 -12.58 -6.21
CA ARG A 82 18.56 -13.14 -7.02
C ARG A 82 19.37 -12.07 -7.78
N TYR A 83 18.75 -10.95 -8.14
CA TYR A 83 19.41 -9.80 -8.77
C TYR A 83 19.90 -8.74 -7.77
N GLY A 84 19.90 -9.04 -6.48
CA GLY A 84 20.51 -8.20 -5.45
C GLY A 84 19.57 -7.22 -4.75
N ALA A 85 18.25 -7.33 -4.94
CA ALA A 85 17.30 -6.62 -4.10
C ALA A 85 17.44 -7.07 -2.64
N ARG A 86 17.24 -6.15 -1.70
CA ARG A 86 17.37 -6.40 -0.27
C ARG A 86 16.09 -6.03 0.46
N ALA A 87 15.93 -6.54 1.69
CA ALA A 87 14.73 -6.33 2.49
C ALA A 87 14.46 -4.83 2.77
N GLU A 88 15.50 -4.01 2.85
CA GLU A 88 15.38 -2.56 3.06
C GLU A 88 14.76 -1.84 1.85
N ASN A 89 14.71 -2.50 0.68
CA ASN A 89 14.08 -1.99 -0.53
C ASN A 89 12.61 -2.40 -0.67
N MET A 90 12.06 -3.15 0.30
CA MET A 90 10.66 -3.55 0.27
C MET A 90 9.73 -2.34 0.33
N ARG A 91 8.71 -2.39 -0.50
CA ARG A 91 7.63 -1.43 -0.64
C ARG A 91 6.34 -2.01 -0.08
N PRO A 92 5.48 -1.22 0.58
CA PRO A 92 4.20 -1.72 1.06
C PRO A 92 3.29 -2.07 -0.12
N ASP A 93 2.60 -3.20 0.01
CA ASP A 93 1.50 -3.56 -0.86
C ASP A 93 0.18 -3.15 -0.20
N PHE A 94 -0.36 -2.01 -0.60
CA PHE A 94 -1.61 -1.49 -0.04
C PHE A 94 -2.82 -2.39 -0.32
N PHE A 95 -2.80 -3.22 -1.37
CA PHE A 95 -3.87 -4.21 -1.60
C PHE A 95 -3.83 -5.31 -0.54
N ILE A 96 -2.63 -5.79 -0.18
CA ILE A 96 -2.47 -6.76 0.91
C ILE A 96 -2.86 -6.13 2.24
N ILE A 97 -2.37 -4.93 2.57
CA ILE A 97 -2.66 -4.25 3.84
C ILE A 97 -4.17 -4.06 4.02
N GLU A 98 -4.87 -3.57 2.98
CA GLU A 98 -6.32 -3.41 3.03
C GLU A 98 -7.04 -4.75 3.17
N TYR A 99 -6.57 -5.80 2.47
CA TYR A 99 -7.16 -7.13 2.55
C TYR A 99 -7.06 -7.72 3.96
N LEU A 100 -5.87 -7.68 4.56
CA LEU A 100 -5.62 -8.18 5.92
C LEU A 100 -6.49 -7.44 6.95
N TRP A 101 -6.64 -6.11 6.82
CA TRP A 101 -7.54 -5.33 7.66
C TRP A 101 -9.01 -5.74 7.49
N LYS A 102 -9.50 -5.86 6.26
CA LYS A 102 -10.88 -6.30 5.96
C LYS A 102 -11.16 -7.71 6.52
N LYS A 103 -10.16 -8.58 6.58
CA LYS A 103 -10.26 -9.93 7.15
C LYS A 103 -10.01 -9.99 8.66
N ARG A 104 -9.78 -8.85 9.33
CA ARG A 104 -9.49 -8.76 10.77
C ARG A 104 -8.24 -9.55 11.19
N ILE A 105 -7.30 -9.70 10.27
CA ILE A 105 -5.98 -10.27 10.53
C ILE A 105 -5.08 -9.18 11.13
N LEU A 106 -5.08 -7.99 10.52
CA LEU A 106 -4.41 -6.80 11.04
C LEU A 106 -5.28 -6.08 12.09
N SER A 107 -4.64 -5.51 13.12
CA SER A 107 -5.30 -4.63 14.09
C SER A 107 -5.58 -3.24 13.50
N SER A 108 -6.41 -2.45 14.20
CA SER A 108 -6.74 -1.07 13.77
C SER A 108 -5.52 -0.16 13.84
N GLU A 109 -4.71 -0.35 14.87
CA GLU A 109 -3.47 0.37 15.15
C GLU A 109 -2.43 0.06 14.07
N ASP A 110 -2.24 -1.23 13.75
CA ASP A 110 -1.27 -1.67 12.73
C ASP A 110 -1.71 -1.24 11.34
N TYR A 111 -3.01 -1.31 11.03
CA TYR A 111 -3.55 -0.80 9.77
C TYR A 111 -3.27 0.71 9.62
N LYS A 112 -3.58 1.51 10.65
CA LYS A 112 -3.30 2.96 10.65
C LYS A 112 -1.82 3.27 10.50
N TRP A 113 -0.96 2.47 11.10
CA TRP A 113 0.49 2.61 10.94
C TRP A 113 0.93 2.29 9.51
N ALA A 114 0.47 1.16 8.96
CA ALA A 114 0.83 0.69 7.63
C ALA A 114 0.42 1.68 6.51
N ILE A 115 -0.76 2.29 6.61
CA ILE A 115 -1.26 3.25 5.60
C ILE A 115 -0.59 4.63 5.68
N ARG A 116 0.19 4.94 6.73
CA ARG A 116 0.97 6.18 6.79
C ARG A 116 2.19 6.16 5.87
N HIS A 117 2.63 4.98 5.43
CA HIS A 117 3.76 4.88 4.52
C HIS A 117 3.43 5.59 3.21
N THR A 118 4.35 6.45 2.74
CA THR A 118 4.21 7.12 1.46
C THR A 118 5.53 7.07 0.70
N GLU A 119 5.48 6.53 -0.50
CA GLU A 119 6.60 6.61 -1.46
C GLU A 119 6.61 7.92 -2.23
N ARG A 120 5.56 8.74 -2.04
CA ARG A 120 5.45 10.03 -2.70
C ARG A 120 6.59 10.90 -2.22
N ARG A 121 7.40 11.39 -3.17
CA ARG A 121 8.42 12.39 -2.88
C ARG A 121 7.75 13.58 -2.18
N ASN A 122 8.39 14.08 -1.13
CA ASN A 122 7.99 15.34 -0.52
C ASN A 122 8.18 16.44 -1.59
N ILE A 123 7.07 17.00 -2.06
CA ILE A 123 7.05 18.12 -2.98
C ILE A 123 6.62 19.33 -2.15
N ASP A 124 7.45 20.37 -2.15
CA ASP A 124 7.13 21.59 -1.45
C ASP A 124 5.83 22.20 -1.99
N GLY A 125 4.94 22.63 -1.09
CA GLY A 125 3.59 23.10 -1.42
C GLY A 125 2.54 22.03 -1.69
N LEU A 126 2.87 20.72 -1.61
CA LEU A 126 1.85 19.68 -1.60
C LEU A 126 1.14 19.66 -0.24
N VAL A 127 -0.16 19.91 -0.27
CA VAL A 127 -1.02 19.99 0.92
C VAL A 127 -1.99 18.82 0.96
N ASP A 128 -2.46 18.49 2.16
CA ASP A 128 -3.38 17.38 2.37
C ASP A 128 -4.70 17.55 1.61
N LEU A 129 -5.35 16.43 1.30
CA LEU A 129 -6.67 16.43 0.70
C LEU A 129 -7.66 17.13 1.64
N GLY A 130 -8.29 18.20 1.16
CA GLY A 130 -9.19 19.04 1.96
C GLY A 130 -8.53 20.29 2.55
N TYR A 131 -7.24 20.53 2.30
CA TYR A 131 -6.62 21.81 2.64
C TYR A 131 -7.32 22.96 1.92
N ILE A 132 -7.89 23.88 2.71
CA ILE A 132 -8.55 25.08 2.20
C ILE A 132 -7.55 26.22 2.21
N THR A 133 -7.18 26.69 1.02
CA THR A 133 -6.31 27.86 0.87
C THR A 133 -6.98 29.10 1.46
N GLN A 134 -6.17 30.07 1.88
CA GLN A 134 -6.68 31.33 2.42
C GLN A 134 -7.58 32.07 1.41
N GLU A 135 -7.29 31.91 0.12
CA GLU A 135 -8.07 32.49 -0.97
C GLU A 135 -9.43 31.81 -1.15
N MET A 136 -9.48 30.47 -1.08
CA MET A 136 -10.74 29.73 -1.06
C MET A 136 -11.62 30.11 0.14
N ARG A 137 -11.00 30.28 1.32
CA ARG A 137 -11.68 30.73 2.53
C ARG A 137 -12.31 32.12 2.35
N ARG A 138 -11.51 33.08 1.86
CA ARG A 138 -11.98 34.45 1.55
C ARG A 138 -13.09 34.48 0.49
N LYS A 139 -13.02 33.62 -0.52
CA LYS A 139 -14.07 33.52 -1.53
C LYS A 139 -15.37 32.99 -0.92
N SER A 140 -15.29 31.93 -0.12
CA SER A 140 -16.46 31.40 0.59
C SER A 140 -17.09 32.42 1.53
N GLU A 141 -16.28 33.20 2.25
CA GLU A 141 -16.75 34.28 3.12
C GLU A 141 -17.50 35.37 2.32
N LYS A 142 -16.95 35.77 1.16
CA LYS A 142 -17.62 36.73 0.25
C LYS A 142 -18.89 36.19 -0.39
N ASP A 143 -18.92 34.90 -0.72
CA ASP A 143 -20.10 34.27 -1.31
C ASP A 143 -21.21 34.08 -0.25
N LEU A 144 -20.85 33.93 1.03
CA LEU A 144 -21.77 33.92 2.18
C LEU A 144 -22.25 35.31 2.59
N GLU A 145 -21.46 36.36 2.35
CA GLU A 145 -21.94 37.74 2.36
C GLU A 145 -22.89 37.95 1.18
N GLU A 146 -24.15 37.55 1.36
CA GLU A 146 -25.24 37.97 0.50
C GLU A 146 -25.21 39.50 0.42
N LYS A 147 -24.77 40.02 -0.73
CA LYS A 147 -24.82 41.45 -0.99
C LYS A 147 -26.28 41.84 -1.11
N PHE A 148 -26.87 42.31 -0.01
CA PHE A 148 -28.04 43.18 -0.05
C PHE A 148 -27.63 44.42 -0.85
N ASP A 149 -27.90 44.37 -2.16
CA ASP A 149 -27.76 45.51 -3.05
C ASP A 149 -28.93 46.45 -2.76
N ILE A 150 -28.78 47.23 -1.69
CA ILE A 150 -29.78 48.19 -1.20
C ILE A 150 -30.20 49.12 -2.34
N ASP A 151 -29.27 49.49 -3.23
CA ASP A 151 -29.54 50.32 -4.40
C ASP A 151 -30.41 49.60 -5.45
N LYS A 152 -30.24 48.29 -5.63
CA LYS A 152 -31.11 47.47 -6.51
C LYS A 152 -32.51 47.32 -5.92
N GLU A 153 -32.63 47.11 -4.61
CA GLU A 153 -33.94 47.09 -3.94
C GLU A 153 -34.64 48.45 -4.01
N GLU A 154 -33.91 49.54 -3.81
CA GLU A 154 -34.48 50.89 -3.84
C GLU A 154 -34.90 51.29 -5.26
N ARG A 155 -34.14 50.87 -6.28
CA ARG A 155 -34.53 51.00 -7.69
C ARG A 155 -35.81 50.21 -8.02
N GLN A 156 -36.01 49.04 -7.42
CA GLN A 156 -37.27 48.30 -7.58
C GLN A 156 -38.44 48.97 -6.86
N ARG A 157 -38.23 49.50 -5.65
CA ARG A 157 -39.27 50.25 -4.91
C ARG A 157 -39.72 51.51 -5.64
N ARG A 158 -38.80 52.23 -6.30
CA ARG A 158 -39.14 53.44 -7.08
C ARG A 158 -39.88 53.15 -8.39
N ARG A 159 -39.93 51.88 -8.83
CA ARG A 159 -40.60 51.45 -10.07
C ARG A 159 -41.94 50.74 -9.81
N ALA A 160 -42.27 50.45 -8.55
CA ALA A 160 -43.57 49.93 -8.11
C ALA A 160 -44.48 51.10 -7.73
#